data_AF-A0A8T4E8Y0-F1
#
_entry.id   AF-A0A8T4E8Y0-F1
#
_cell.length_a   1.000
_cell.length_b   1.000
_cell.length_c   1.000
_cell.angle_alpha   90.00
_cell.angle_beta   90.00
_cell.angle_gamma   90.00
#
_symmetry.space_group_name_H-M   'P 1'
#
loop_
_entity.id
_entity.type
_entity.pdbx_description
1 polymer ?
#
loop_
_entity_poly.entity_id
_entity_poly.type
_entity_poly.pdbx_seq_one_letter_code
_entity_poly.pdbx_strand_id
1 'polypeptide(L)'
;MFNYRIRIIIIIISMIIVFILPYGYHVDLGPGPNGFMSITWECPETESSPIPFSALEYFIYYLYRLVVLNAILKFSHGQMNMKRLIQHGIVGEIIPILISIPGILFLNEEGENYIPIMIPIPFLLLFTLLLALYKYKVRNY
;
A
#
# COMPACT_ATOMS: atom_id res chain seq x y z
N MET A 1 9.17 25.56 3.50
CA MET A 1 10.00 24.33 3.51
C MET A 1 9.89 23.72 4.91
N PHE A 2 9.91 22.40 5.10
CA PHE A 2 9.79 21.84 6.45
C PHE A 2 11.09 21.99 7.24
N ASN A 3 10.97 22.17 8.55
CA ASN A 3 12.12 22.18 9.46
C ASN A 3 12.83 20.82 9.44
N TYR A 4 14.15 20.81 9.64
CA TYR A 4 14.99 19.61 9.59
C TYR A 4 14.48 18.47 10.49
N ARG A 5 14.10 18.78 11.74
CA ARG A 5 13.53 17.81 12.69
C ARG A 5 12.23 17.17 12.18
N ILE A 6 11.35 17.98 11.59
CA ILE A 6 10.09 17.51 11.02
C ILE A 6 10.35 16.61 9.81
N ARG A 7 11.36 16.95 8.98
CA ARG A 7 11.73 16.14 7.83
C ARG A 7 12.20 14.74 8.23
N ILE A 8 13.02 14.63 9.28
CA ILE A 8 13.43 13.32 9.80
C ILE A 8 12.21 12.49 10.20
N ILE A 9 11.26 13.09 10.94
CA ILE A 9 10.04 12.41 11.37
C ILE A 9 9.22 11.94 10.16
N ILE A 10 9.04 12.80 9.14
CA ILE A 10 8.34 12.45 7.89
C ILE A 10 9.00 11.25 7.22
N ILE A 11 10.33 11.23 7.13
CA ILE A 11 11.09 10.15 6.50
C ILE A 11 10.89 8.83 7.25
N ILE A 12 11.07 8.84 8.58
CA ILE A 12 10.92 7.63 9.41
C ILE A 12 9.49 7.08 9.29
N ILE A 13 8.47 7.94 9.44
CA ILE A 13 7.07 7.52 9.32
C ILE A 13 6.79 6.98 7.91
N SER A 14 7.30 7.64 6.87
CA SER A 14 7.09 7.17 5.49
C SER A 14 7.74 5.82 5.22
N MET A 15 8.91 5.53 5.78
CA MET A 15 9.52 4.21 5.68
C MET A 15 8.69 3.15 6.40
N ILE A 16 8.20 3.43 7.61
CA ILE A 16 7.31 2.53 8.34
C ILE A 16 6.05 2.23 7.51
N ILE A 17 5.38 3.25 6.98
CA ILE A 17 4.17 3.06 6.19
C ILE A 17 4.45 2.25 4.92
N VAL A 18 5.57 2.49 4.24
CA VAL A 18 5.89 1.82 2.97
C VAL A 18 6.23 0.35 3.19
N PHE A 19 7.02 0.02 4.21
CA PHE A 19 7.58 -1.33 4.39
C PHE A 19 6.86 -2.19 5.43
N ILE A 20 6.19 -1.59 6.41
CA ILE A 20 5.62 -2.32 7.55
C ILE A 20 4.10 -2.42 7.44
N LEU A 21 3.42 -1.41 6.92
CA LEU A 21 1.96 -1.46 6.81
C LEU A 21 1.54 -2.30 5.59
N PRO A 22 0.86 -3.45 5.82
CA PRO A 22 0.50 -4.35 4.75
C PRO A 22 -0.56 -3.74 3.82
N TYR A 23 -0.74 -4.36 2.65
CA TYR A 23 -2.02 -4.28 1.95
C TYR A 23 -3.06 -4.98 2.82
N GLY A 24 -4.20 -4.33 3.06
CA GLY A 24 -5.02 -4.65 4.22
C GLY A 24 -5.76 -5.97 4.14
N TYR A 25 -6.07 -6.43 2.93
CA TYR A 25 -6.90 -7.60 2.75
C TYR A 25 -6.53 -8.31 1.45
N HIS A 26 -6.44 -9.64 1.55
CA HIS A 26 -6.47 -10.55 0.42
C HIS A 26 -7.91 -11.01 0.27
N VAL A 27 -8.52 -10.76 -0.88
CA VAL A 27 -9.77 -11.42 -1.23
C VAL A 27 -9.42 -12.51 -2.23
N ASP A 28 -9.66 -13.76 -1.85
CA ASP A 28 -9.59 -14.87 -2.79
C ASP A 28 -11.01 -15.12 -3.31
N LEU A 29 -11.18 -15.02 -4.63
CA LEU A 29 -12.45 -15.24 -5.33
C LEU A 29 -12.42 -16.53 -6.16
N GLY A 30 -11.44 -17.41 -5.93
CA GLY A 30 -11.29 -18.64 -6.71
C GLY A 30 -12.49 -19.58 -6.49
N PRO A 31 -12.96 -20.31 -7.52
CA PRO A 31 -13.95 -21.37 -7.34
C PRO A 31 -13.44 -22.59 -6.56
N GLY A 32 -12.14 -22.64 -6.24
CA GLY A 32 -11.51 -23.71 -5.47
C GLY A 32 -11.95 -23.78 -3.99
N PRO A 33 -11.60 -24.87 -3.29
CA PRO A 33 -12.07 -25.16 -1.94
C PRO A 33 -11.68 -24.10 -0.91
N ASN A 34 -10.53 -23.42 -1.04
CA ASN A 34 -10.14 -22.34 -0.14
C ASN A 34 -10.83 -21.00 -0.48
N GLY A 35 -11.42 -20.86 -1.67
CA GLY A 35 -12.26 -19.73 -2.05
C GLY A 35 -13.52 -19.63 -1.18
N PHE A 36 -14.11 -20.77 -0.80
CA PHE A 36 -15.24 -20.77 0.13
C PHE A 36 -14.80 -20.41 1.56
N MET A 37 -13.65 -20.95 2.03
CA MET A 37 -13.09 -20.63 3.36
C MET A 37 -12.68 -19.15 3.51
N SER A 38 -12.15 -18.55 2.44
CA SER A 38 -11.80 -17.13 2.40
C SER A 38 -13.03 -16.21 2.35
N ILE A 39 -14.14 -16.67 1.76
CA ILE A 39 -15.44 -15.97 1.80
C ILE A 39 -16.12 -16.11 3.18
N THR A 40 -15.98 -17.26 3.84
CA THR A 40 -16.59 -17.54 5.17
C THR A 40 -15.74 -17.08 6.35
N TRP A 41 -14.55 -16.53 6.11
CA TRP A 41 -13.57 -16.16 7.16
C TRP A 41 -13.17 -17.34 8.06
N GLU A 42 -13.25 -18.56 7.54
CA GLU A 42 -12.72 -19.73 8.24
C GLU A 42 -11.19 -19.70 8.12
N CYS A 43 -10.54 -19.43 9.25
CA CYS A 43 -9.09 -19.47 9.33
C CYS A 43 -8.66 -20.94 9.11
N PRO A 44 -7.84 -21.27 8.09
CA PRO A 44 -7.38 -22.64 7.93
C PRO A 44 -6.61 -23.04 9.20
N GLU A 45 -7.02 -24.14 9.83
CA GLU A 45 -6.53 -24.59 11.14
C GLU A 45 -5.06 -25.03 11.15
N THR A 46 -4.29 -24.76 10.09
CA THR A 46 -2.92 -25.26 9.95
C THR A 46 -1.95 -24.17 9.47
N GLU A 47 -0.83 -24.12 10.20
CA GLU A 47 0.40 -23.36 9.94
C GLU A 47 0.45 -21.90 10.40
N SER A 48 0.57 -21.81 11.72
CA SER A 48 1.41 -20.85 12.47
C SER A 48 2.53 -20.16 11.66
N SER A 49 2.27 -18.95 11.17
CA SER A 49 3.29 -17.89 11.08
C SER A 49 2.63 -16.50 10.93
N PRO A 50 2.60 -15.66 11.98
CA PRO A 50 2.05 -14.31 11.92
C PRO A 50 3.11 -13.26 11.51
N ILE A 51 4.13 -13.63 10.72
CA ILE A 51 5.27 -12.76 10.38
C ILE A 51 5.36 -12.58 8.86
N PRO A 52 5.55 -11.34 8.34
CA PRO A 52 5.31 -10.98 6.95
C PRO A 52 6.50 -11.36 6.06
N PHE A 53 6.70 -12.66 5.83
CA PHE A 53 7.64 -13.13 4.81
C PHE A 53 7.16 -12.89 3.36
N SER A 54 5.99 -12.27 3.22
CA SER A 54 5.33 -12.01 1.95
C SER A 54 5.76 -10.72 1.22
N ALA A 55 6.64 -9.89 1.80
CA ALA A 55 7.07 -8.65 1.15
C ALA A 55 7.88 -8.87 -0.14
N LEU A 56 8.59 -10.00 -0.24
CA LEU A 56 9.31 -10.43 -1.46
C LEU A 56 8.35 -11.04 -2.49
N GLU A 57 7.42 -11.88 -2.04
CA GLU A 57 6.39 -12.49 -2.90
C GLU A 57 5.46 -11.42 -3.51
N TYR A 58 5.18 -10.37 -2.75
CA TYR A 58 4.35 -9.24 -3.15
C TYR A 58 5.15 -8.00 -3.54
N PHE A 59 6.46 -8.16 -3.81
CA PHE A 59 7.36 -7.05 -4.12
C PHE A 59 6.85 -6.18 -5.27
N ILE A 60 6.17 -6.79 -6.25
CA ILE A 60 5.57 -6.08 -7.38
C ILE A 60 4.56 -5.01 -6.96
N TYR A 61 3.84 -5.24 -5.86
CA TYR A 61 2.92 -4.28 -5.28
C TYR A 61 3.66 -3.16 -4.54
N TYR A 62 4.76 -3.48 -3.86
CA TYR A 62 5.59 -2.51 -3.12
C TYR A 62 6.42 -1.58 -4.02
N LEU A 63 6.72 -1.97 -5.27
CA LEU A 63 7.52 -1.19 -6.21
C LEU A 63 6.99 0.25 -6.37
N TYR A 64 5.67 0.42 -6.47
CA TYR A 64 5.11 1.77 -6.61
C TYR A 64 5.05 2.54 -5.28
N ARG A 65 5.02 1.87 -4.13
CA ARG A 65 5.14 2.54 -2.83
C ARG A 65 6.50 3.24 -2.67
N LEU A 66 7.57 2.70 -3.27
CA LEU A 66 8.87 3.38 -3.34
C LEU A 66 8.83 4.66 -4.18
N VAL A 67 8.00 4.70 -5.24
CA VAL A 67 7.78 5.92 -6.03
C VAL A 67 7.08 6.98 -5.17
N VAL A 68 6.09 6.59 -4.37
CA VAL A 68 5.42 7.51 -3.43
C VAL A 68 6.37 7.99 -2.34
N LEU A 69 7.24 7.13 -1.82
CA LEU A 69 8.30 7.51 -0.88
C LEU A 69 9.20 8.61 -1.46
N ASN A 70 9.65 8.45 -2.71
CA ASN A 70 10.43 9.48 -3.40
C ASN A 70 9.62 10.79 -3.59
N ALA A 71 8.32 10.70 -3.86
CA ALA A 71 7.45 11.87 -3.95
C ALA A 71 7.36 12.61 -2.60
N ILE A 72 7.21 11.89 -1.49
CA ILE A 72 7.22 12.44 -0.13
C ILE A 72 8.58 13.13 0.15
N LEU A 73 9.69 12.50 -0.22
CA LEU A 73 11.03 13.09 -0.08
C LEU A 73 11.15 14.39 -0.85
N LYS A 74 10.82 14.41 -2.15
CA LYS A 74 10.84 15.63 -2.98
C LYS A 74 9.92 16.73 -2.44
N PHE A 75 8.73 16.36 -1.98
CA PHE A 75 7.80 17.30 -1.36
C PHE A 75 8.34 17.91 -0.08
N SER A 76 9.03 17.10 0.74
CA SER A 76 9.64 17.55 2.00
C SER A 76 10.77 18.57 1.78
N HIS A 77 11.50 18.45 0.67
CA HIS A 77 12.53 19.40 0.22
C HIS A 77 11.95 20.62 -0.51
N GLY A 78 10.63 20.69 -0.71
CA GLY A 78 10.00 21.77 -1.47
C GLY A 78 10.10 21.64 -2.99
N GLN A 79 10.63 20.52 -3.50
CA GLN A 79 10.81 20.26 -4.94
C GLN A 79 9.53 19.73 -5.62
N MET A 80 8.46 19.52 -4.86
CA MET A 80 7.17 19.04 -5.38
C MET A 80 6.01 19.86 -4.79
N ASN A 81 4.98 20.08 -5.61
CA ASN A 81 3.76 20.76 -5.20
C ASN A 81 2.76 19.79 -4.54
N MET A 82 1.75 20.34 -3.84
CA MET A 82 0.77 19.54 -3.09
C MET A 82 -0.06 18.64 -4.02
N LYS A 83 -0.50 19.17 -5.17
CA LYS A 83 -1.32 18.43 -6.13
C LYS A 83 -0.63 17.14 -6.61
N ARG A 84 0.66 17.21 -6.97
CA ARG A 84 1.42 16.02 -7.40
C ARG A 84 1.64 15.02 -6.28
N LEU A 85 1.88 15.48 -5.04
CA LEU A 85 2.01 14.57 -3.90
C LEU A 85 0.74 13.75 -3.69
N ILE A 86 -0.43 14.42 -3.71
CA ILE A 86 -1.73 13.75 -3.56
C ILE A 86 -1.97 12.77 -4.71
N GLN A 87 -1.64 13.16 -5.95
CA GLN A 87 -1.73 12.25 -7.11
C GLN A 87 -0.89 10.98 -6.90
N HIS A 88 0.35 11.10 -6.42
CA HIS A 88 1.17 9.93 -6.09
C HIS A 88 0.54 9.07 -4.99
N GLY A 89 -0.06 9.69 -3.96
CA GLY A 89 -0.81 8.98 -2.93
C GLY A 89 -1.97 8.18 -3.50
N ILE A 90 -2.82 8.79 -4.33
CA ILE A 90 -3.96 8.12 -4.98
C ILE A 90 -3.50 6.96 -5.85
N VAL A 91 -2.53 7.20 -6.73
CA VAL A 91 -2.03 6.15 -7.64
C VAL A 91 -1.35 5.02 -6.87
N GLY A 92 -0.73 5.32 -5.73
CA GLY A 92 -0.11 4.31 -4.86
C GLY A 92 -1.09 3.31 -4.26
N GLU A 93 -2.34 3.73 -4.03
CA GLU A 93 -3.41 2.81 -3.61
C GLU A 93 -4.04 2.10 -4.81
N ILE A 94 -4.19 2.78 -5.95
CA ILE A 94 -4.85 2.19 -7.12
C ILE A 94 -4.03 1.05 -7.76
N ILE A 95 -2.72 1.18 -7.85
CA ILE A 95 -1.86 0.21 -8.54
C ILE A 95 -1.98 -1.24 -8.03
N PRO A 96 -1.96 -1.49 -6.70
CA PRO A 96 -2.20 -2.83 -6.17
C PRO A 96 -3.49 -3.46 -6.65
N ILE A 97 -4.57 -2.68 -6.72
CA ILE A 97 -5.87 -3.12 -7.22
C ILE A 97 -5.77 -3.42 -8.72
N LEU A 98 -5.16 -2.52 -9.50
CA LEU A 98 -5.01 -2.70 -10.95
C LEU A 98 -4.17 -3.91 -11.34
N ILE A 99 -3.16 -4.26 -10.54
CA ILE A 99 -2.32 -5.44 -10.77
C ILE A 99 -3.05 -6.72 -10.32
N SER A 100 -3.76 -6.66 -9.19
CA SER A 100 -4.37 -7.85 -8.60
C SER A 100 -5.70 -8.26 -9.24
N ILE A 101 -6.49 -7.33 -9.79
CA ILE A 101 -7.74 -7.67 -10.50
C ILE A 101 -7.50 -8.59 -11.70
N PRO A 102 -6.56 -8.30 -12.63
CA PRO A 102 -6.23 -9.23 -13.71
C PRO A 102 -5.70 -10.58 -13.20
N GLY A 103 -5.09 -10.61 -12.01
CA GLY A 103 -4.60 -11.81 -11.34
C GLY A 103 -5.68 -12.87 -11.11
N ILE A 104 -6.94 -12.45 -10.95
CA ILE A 104 -8.11 -13.34 -10.77
C ILE A 104 -8.33 -14.26 -11.97
N LEU A 105 -7.87 -13.87 -13.16
CA LEU A 105 -8.02 -14.66 -14.37
C LEU A 105 -7.02 -15.83 -14.45
N PHE A 106 -6.02 -15.86 -13.57
CA PHE A 106 -5.01 -16.91 -13.53
C PHE A 106 -5.32 -17.83 -12.36
N LEU A 107 -5.87 -19.00 -12.68
CA LEU A 107 -6.19 -20.03 -11.69
C LEU A 107 -5.09 -21.11 -11.67
N ASN A 108 -4.82 -21.67 -10.50
CA ASN A 108 -4.00 -22.88 -10.37
C ASN A 108 -4.82 -24.14 -10.73
N GLU A 109 -4.20 -25.31 -10.66
CA GLU A 109 -4.83 -26.60 -10.98
C GLU A 109 -6.03 -26.95 -10.07
N GLU A 110 -6.09 -26.33 -8.89
CA GLU A 110 -7.15 -26.50 -7.89
C GLU A 110 -8.30 -25.48 -8.07
N GLY A 111 -8.20 -24.57 -9.04
CA GLY A 111 -9.19 -23.52 -9.29
C GLY A 111 -9.08 -22.33 -8.33
N GLU A 112 -7.93 -22.13 -7.67
CA GLU A 112 -7.65 -20.99 -6.79
C GLU A 112 -6.92 -19.88 -7.54
N ASN A 113 -7.07 -18.63 -7.10
CA ASN A 113 -6.37 -17.54 -7.74
C ASN A 113 -4.86 -17.64 -7.46
N TYR A 114 -4.06 -17.61 -8.53
CA TYR A 114 -2.60 -17.58 -8.42
C TYR A 114 -2.10 -16.31 -7.71
N ILE A 115 -2.92 -15.26 -7.73
CA ILE A 115 -2.63 -13.96 -7.17
C ILE A 115 -3.88 -13.48 -6.40
N PRO A 116 -3.79 -13.21 -5.09
CA PRO A 116 -4.91 -12.69 -4.34
C PRO A 116 -5.24 -11.24 -4.73
N ILE A 117 -6.52 -10.86 -4.61
CA ILE A 117 -6.93 -9.47 -4.79
C ILE A 117 -6.39 -8.65 -3.63
N MET A 118 -5.56 -7.67 -3.94
CA MET A 118 -4.93 -6.79 -2.97
C MET A 118 -5.79 -5.56 -2.76
N ILE A 119 -6.49 -5.49 -1.63
CA ILE A 119 -7.20 -4.27 -1.23
C ILE A 119 -6.27 -3.46 -0.33
N PRO A 120 -5.78 -2.29 -0.79
CA PRO A 120 -4.95 -1.43 0.04
C PRO A 120 -5.78 -0.82 1.18
N ILE A 121 -5.18 -0.74 2.36
CA ILE A 121 -5.63 0.25 3.34
C ILE A 121 -4.98 1.57 2.94
N PRO A 122 -5.74 2.67 2.80
CA PRO A 122 -5.27 3.91 2.19
C PRO A 122 -4.32 4.72 3.09
N PHE A 123 -3.39 4.10 3.80
CA PHE A 123 -2.45 4.75 4.71
C PHE A 123 -1.51 5.71 3.98
N LEU A 124 -1.04 5.36 2.78
CA LEU A 124 -0.17 6.23 1.98
C LEU A 124 -0.94 7.44 1.46
N LEU A 125 -2.17 7.25 1.01
CA LEU A 125 -3.06 8.34 0.63
C LEU A 125 -3.36 9.26 1.84
N LEU A 126 -3.75 8.70 2.97
CA LEU A 126 -4.02 9.47 4.19
C LEU A 126 -2.78 10.27 4.62
N PHE A 127 -1.60 9.65 4.60
CA PHE A 127 -0.37 10.31 4.98
C PHE A 127 0.01 11.45 4.01
N THR A 128 -0.08 11.22 2.70
CA THR A 128 0.19 12.27 1.71
C THR A 128 -0.79 13.44 1.80
N LEU A 129 -2.07 13.19 2.10
CA LEU A 129 -3.07 14.22 2.38
C LEU A 129 -2.72 15.02 3.64
N LEU A 130 -2.38 14.35 4.75
CA LEU A 130 -1.98 15.01 5.99
C LEU A 130 -0.76 15.92 5.79
N LEU A 131 0.24 15.46 5.03
CA LEU A 131 1.41 16.28 4.69
C LEU A 131 1.06 17.49 3.83
N ALA A 132 0.17 17.31 2.85
CA ALA A 132 -0.32 18.40 2.01
C ALA A 132 -1.07 19.45 2.83
N LEU A 133 -1.98 19.02 3.70
CA LEU A 133 -2.75 19.88 4.61
C LEU A 133 -1.86 20.62 5.60
N TYR A 134 -0.89 19.93 6.19
CA TYR A 134 0.05 20.55 7.11
C TYR A 134 0.85 21.67 6.43
N LYS A 135 1.37 21.42 5.22
CA LYS A 135 2.09 22.44 4.44
C LYS A 135 1.17 23.60 4.01
N TYR A 136 -0.08 23.32 3.68
CA TYR A 136 -1.07 24.35 3.35
C TYR A 136 -1.34 25.26 4.55
N LYS A 137 -1.55 24.68 5.74
CA LYS A 137 -1.72 25.43 6.98
C LYS A 137 -0.52 26.34 7.24
N VAL A 138 0.71 25.80 7.23
CA VAL A 138 1.94 26.56 7.50
C VAL A 138 2.17 27.70 6.48
N ARG A 139 1.64 27.64 5.27
CA ARG A 139 1.79 28.71 4.27
C ARG A 139 0.87 29.91 4.52
N ASN A 140 -0.26 29.70 5.20
CA ASN A 140 -1.30 30.71 5.41
C ASN A 140 -1.26 31.34 6.82
N TYR A 141 -0.22 31.04 7.60
CA TYR A 141 0.13 31.72 8.86
C TYR A 141 1.54 32.31 8.69
#